data_AF-A0A2T1E7H0-F1
#
_entry.id   AF-A0A2T1E7H0-F1
#
_cell.length_a   1.000
_cell.length_b   1.000
_cell.length_c   1.000
_cell.angle_alpha   90.00
_cell.angle_beta   90.00
_cell.angle_gamma   90.00
#
_symmetry.space_group_name_H-M   'P 1'
#
loop_
_entity.id
_entity.type
_entity.pdbx_description
1 polymer ?
#
loop_
_entity_poly.entity_id
_entity_poly.type
_entity_poly.pdbx_seq_one_letter_code
_entity_poly.pdbx_strand_id
1 'polypeptide(L)'
;MSDNSLVVTEKLKIKGMTSKAKKGKRKRQKTGLNRSILDVGWGMMRGMLAYKAVEANGVCLEAPTQQLKPSRRCPECWQVKPKALAERLHACPCGCAEDRDVASARVCLLWARGLGTSLLKDADQFSSTKSPKHTGGFRQLAETKRQKLRNVENSGLETPSSYDLSLTHKYVEVLQGLDWRH
;
A
#
# COMPACT_ATOMS: atom_id res chain seq x y z
N MET A 1 20.88 -23.15 18.59
CA MET A 1 20.00 -21.98 18.81
C MET A 1 19.87 -21.31 17.45
N SER A 2 18.70 -21.33 16.81
CA SER A 2 18.56 -20.65 15.52
C SER A 2 18.32 -19.17 15.76
N ASP A 3 19.40 -18.41 15.64
CA ASP A 3 19.41 -16.96 15.65
C ASP A 3 18.61 -16.40 14.46
N ASN A 4 17.82 -15.36 14.74
CA ASN A 4 16.92 -14.59 13.85
C ASN A 4 15.51 -15.16 13.62
N SER A 5 14.70 -15.15 14.70
CA SER A 5 13.26 -15.42 14.66
C SER A 5 12.40 -14.25 14.15
N LEU A 6 12.98 -13.13 13.71
CA LEU A 6 12.22 -11.96 13.24
C LEU A 6 12.80 -11.38 11.95
N VAL A 7 11.97 -11.35 10.92
CA VAL A 7 12.22 -10.68 9.65
C VAL A 7 11.22 -9.55 9.49
N VAL A 8 11.69 -8.37 9.09
CA VAL A 8 10.83 -7.21 8.86
C VAL A 8 11.05 -6.70 7.45
N THR A 9 9.97 -6.53 6.72
CA THR A 9 9.97 -5.98 5.37
C THR A 9 9.13 -4.71 5.30
N GLU A 10 9.35 -3.90 4.28
CA GLU A 10 8.49 -2.74 4.04
C GLU A 10 7.12 -3.17 3.50
N LYS A 11 6.04 -2.59 4.05
CA LYS A 11 4.71 -2.72 3.46
C LYS A 11 4.65 -1.93 2.14
N LEU A 12 5.01 -2.60 1.05
CA LEU A 12 4.94 -2.07 -0.29
C LEU A 12 3.56 -2.31 -0.92
N LYS A 13 2.92 -1.23 -1.40
CA LYS A 13 1.65 -1.32 -2.14
C LYS A 13 1.90 -1.71 -3.59
N ILE A 14 2.42 -2.91 -3.83
CA ILE A 14 2.90 -3.39 -5.16
C ILE A 14 1.82 -3.21 -6.23
N LYS A 15 0.58 -3.65 -5.99
CA LYS A 15 -0.54 -3.46 -6.92
C LYS A 15 -0.76 -1.99 -7.31
N GLY A 16 -0.57 -1.07 -6.36
CA GLY A 16 -0.65 0.37 -6.63
C GLY A 16 0.56 0.88 -7.43
N MET A 17 1.75 0.40 -7.09
CA MET A 17 2.99 0.76 -7.76
C MET A 17 3.07 0.24 -9.20
N THR A 18 2.45 -0.90 -9.51
CA THR A 18 2.42 -1.49 -10.86
C THR A 18 1.13 -1.17 -11.62
N SER A 19 0.28 -0.30 -11.08
CA SER A 19 -0.96 0.12 -11.74
C SER A 19 -0.69 0.78 -13.10
N LYS A 20 -1.64 0.60 -14.02
CA LYS A 20 -1.58 1.15 -15.38
C LYS A 20 -1.41 2.67 -15.33
N ALA A 21 -0.57 3.19 -16.23
CA ALA A 21 -0.42 4.63 -16.38
C ALA A 21 -1.77 5.30 -16.69
N LYS A 22 -2.07 6.41 -16.01
CA LYS A 22 -3.21 7.26 -16.34
C LYS A 22 -3.03 7.84 -17.75
N LYS A 23 -4.14 8.18 -18.42
CA LYS A 23 -4.10 8.85 -19.72
C LYS A 23 -3.34 10.19 -19.59
N GLY A 24 -2.42 10.47 -20.50
CA GLY A 24 -1.62 11.71 -20.51
C GLY A 24 -0.11 11.50 -20.52
N LYS A 25 0.62 12.46 -19.92
CA LYS A 25 2.10 12.55 -19.93
C LYS A 25 2.75 11.45 -19.08
N ARG A 26 4.02 11.13 -19.38
CA ARG A 26 4.88 10.14 -18.68
C ARG A 26 4.46 8.66 -18.76
N LYS A 27 3.59 8.29 -19.72
CA LYS A 27 3.19 6.88 -19.94
C LYS A 27 4.39 5.95 -20.13
N ARG A 28 5.35 6.30 -21.00
CA ARG A 28 6.55 5.49 -21.29
C ARG A 28 7.45 5.29 -20.05
N GLN A 29 7.66 6.35 -19.28
CA GLN A 29 8.42 6.28 -18.02
C GLN A 29 7.72 5.35 -17.02
N LYS A 30 6.39 5.50 -16.85
CA LYS A 30 5.61 4.68 -15.94
C LYS A 30 5.59 3.20 -16.35
N THR A 31 5.46 2.89 -17.64
CA THR A 31 5.52 1.51 -18.12
C THR A 31 6.89 0.89 -17.91
N GLY A 32 7.97 1.65 -18.11
CA GLY A 32 9.34 1.20 -17.81
C GLY A 32 9.51 0.85 -16.33
N LEU A 33 9.09 1.75 -15.44
CA LEU A 33 9.11 1.52 -13.98
C LEU A 33 8.25 0.31 -13.57
N ASN A 34 7.06 0.16 -14.16
CA ASN A 34 6.20 -0.99 -13.86
C ASN A 34 6.89 -2.30 -14.26
N ARG A 35 7.57 -2.32 -15.42
CA ARG A 35 8.31 -3.49 -15.88
C ARG A 35 9.44 -3.83 -14.91
N SER A 36 10.29 -2.85 -14.54
CA SER A 36 11.39 -3.10 -13.60
C SER A 36 10.92 -3.57 -12.21
N ILE A 37 9.74 -3.12 -11.73
CA ILE A 37 9.17 -3.61 -10.47
C ILE A 37 8.69 -5.06 -10.60
N LEU A 38 8.06 -5.40 -11.72
CA LEU A 38 7.53 -6.75 -11.96
C LEU A 38 8.66 -7.76 -12.22
N ASP A 39 9.71 -7.34 -12.93
CA ASP A 39 10.88 -8.18 -13.24
C ASP A 39 11.59 -8.67 -11.97
N VAL A 40 11.61 -7.86 -10.91
CA VAL A 40 12.19 -8.26 -9.60
C VAL A 40 11.29 -9.26 -8.85
N GLY A 41 9.98 -9.30 -9.15
CA GLY A 41 9.08 -10.27 -8.52
C GLY A 41 8.80 -10.01 -7.04
N TRP A 42 8.78 -8.76 -6.58
CA TRP A 42 8.59 -8.37 -5.17
C TRP A 42 7.39 -9.04 -4.47
N GLY A 43 6.31 -9.30 -5.21
CA GLY A 43 5.12 -9.97 -4.66
C GLY A 43 5.41 -11.42 -4.28
N MET A 44 6.15 -12.15 -5.12
CA MET A 44 6.56 -13.54 -4.88
C MET A 44 7.63 -13.59 -3.79
N MET A 45 8.64 -12.72 -3.85
CA MET A 45 9.70 -12.64 -2.84
C MET A 45 9.12 -12.47 -1.43
N ARG A 46 8.15 -11.57 -1.25
CA ARG A 46 7.48 -11.39 0.04
C ARG A 46 6.77 -12.64 0.54
N GLY A 47 6.06 -13.36 -0.35
CA GLY A 47 5.41 -14.62 -0.01
C GLY A 47 6.41 -15.70 0.41
N MET A 48 7.52 -15.81 -0.32
CA MET A 48 8.58 -16.77 -0.02
C MET A 48 9.28 -16.47 1.31
N LEU A 49 9.54 -15.19 1.63
CA LEU A 49 10.10 -14.78 2.92
C LEU A 49 9.17 -15.16 4.08
N ALA A 50 7.86 -14.92 3.93
CA ALA A 50 6.88 -15.31 4.95
C ALA A 50 6.84 -16.82 5.14
N TYR A 51 6.80 -17.58 4.05
CA TYR A 51 6.83 -19.04 4.07
C TYR A 51 8.09 -19.58 4.76
N LYS A 52 9.28 -19.10 4.36
CA LYS A 52 10.55 -19.54 4.94
C LYS A 52 10.74 -19.12 6.39
N ALA A 53 10.21 -17.96 6.80
CA ALA A 53 10.22 -17.58 8.20
C ALA A 53 9.41 -18.56 9.06
N VAL A 54 8.21 -18.96 8.61
CA VAL A 54 7.39 -19.94 9.33
C VAL A 54 8.09 -21.30 9.41
N GLU A 55 8.70 -21.76 8.32
CA GLU A 55 9.49 -23.01 8.29
C GLU A 55 10.64 -23.01 9.31
N ALA A 56 11.20 -21.84 9.62
CA ALA A 56 12.26 -21.65 10.59
C ALA A 56 11.77 -21.26 12.00
N ASN A 57 10.48 -21.43 12.31
CA ASN A 57 9.85 -20.99 13.56
C ASN A 57 10.04 -19.47 13.85
N GLY A 58 10.18 -18.68 12.79
CA GLY A 58 10.31 -17.24 12.83
C GLY A 58 9.03 -16.49 12.44
N VAL A 59 9.09 -15.17 12.55
CA VAL A 59 8.00 -14.24 12.31
C VAL A 59 8.40 -13.25 11.22
N CYS A 60 7.51 -13.04 10.25
CA CYS A 60 7.66 -12.02 9.21
C CYS A 60 6.67 -10.88 9.44
N LEU A 61 7.16 -9.65 9.63
CA LEU A 61 6.34 -8.46 9.81
C LEU A 61 6.50 -7.46 8.66
N GLU A 62 5.49 -6.62 8.49
CA GLU A 62 5.46 -5.57 7.47
C GLU A 62 5.34 -4.19 8.09
N ALA A 63 6.42 -3.41 7.97
CA ALA A 63 6.48 -2.06 8.47
C ALA A 63 5.61 -1.10 7.64
N PRO A 64 4.72 -0.31 8.27
CA PRO A 64 3.82 0.61 7.57
C PRO A 64 4.59 1.81 7.02
N THR A 65 4.95 1.75 5.74
CA THR A 65 5.86 2.71 5.09
C THR A 65 5.34 4.15 5.04
N GLN A 66 4.03 4.36 4.94
CA GLN A 66 3.43 5.70 4.82
C GLN A 66 3.53 6.49 6.13
N GLN A 67 3.31 5.82 7.26
CA GLN A 67 3.39 6.40 8.60
C GLN A 67 4.84 6.43 9.09
N LEU A 68 5.56 5.31 8.94
CA LEU A 68 6.92 5.16 9.45
C LEU A 68 7.95 5.98 8.67
N LYS A 69 7.80 6.09 7.34
CA LYS A 69 8.73 6.79 6.43
C LYS A 69 10.19 6.33 6.59
N PRO A 70 10.49 5.01 6.55
CA PRO A 70 11.78 4.46 6.96
C PRO A 70 12.96 5.00 6.13
N SER A 71 12.78 5.20 4.81
CA SER A 71 13.81 5.78 3.93
C SER A 71 14.19 7.24 4.23
N ARG A 72 13.43 7.92 5.10
CA ARG A 72 13.62 9.33 5.49
C ARG A 72 13.86 9.50 6.98
N ARG A 73 13.52 8.51 7.79
CA ARG A 73 13.59 8.56 9.24
C ARG A 73 14.97 8.14 9.71
N CYS A 74 15.50 8.83 10.72
CA CYS A 74 16.74 8.44 11.37
C CYS A 74 16.49 7.31 12.38
N PRO A 75 17.26 6.21 12.37
CA PRO A 75 17.11 5.14 13.34
C PRO A 75 17.52 5.54 14.77
N GLU A 76 18.31 6.60 14.94
CA GLU A 76 18.81 7.01 16.26
C GLU A 76 17.93 8.07 16.90
N CYS A 77 17.71 9.20 16.23
CA CYS A 77 16.94 10.31 16.79
C CYS A 77 15.46 10.33 16.36
N TRP A 78 15.04 9.39 15.51
CA TRP A 78 13.67 9.28 14.99
C TRP A 78 13.14 10.46 14.18
N GLN A 79 13.95 11.49 13.90
CA GLN A 79 13.55 12.62 13.07
C GLN A 79 13.41 12.21 11.60
N VAL A 80 12.41 12.79 10.93
CA VAL A 80 12.17 12.56 9.50
C VAL A 80 12.76 13.70 8.70
N LYS A 81 13.72 13.40 7.82
CA LYS A 81 14.33 14.37 6.91
C LYS A 81 13.91 14.06 5.47
N PRO A 82 13.38 15.04 4.71
CA PRO A 82 13.13 14.85 3.28
C PRO A 82 14.45 14.65 2.55
N LYS A 83 14.46 13.70 1.61
CA LYS A 83 15.65 13.35 0.83
C LYS A 83 15.28 13.08 -0.62
N ALA A 84 16.18 13.40 -1.53
CA ALA A 84 16.04 13.09 -2.95
C ALA A 84 16.33 11.60 -3.20
N LEU A 85 15.77 11.01 -4.28
CA LEU A 85 16.05 9.61 -4.62
C LEU A 85 17.54 9.35 -4.89
N ALA A 86 18.27 10.35 -5.41
CA ALA A 86 19.69 10.23 -5.78
C ALA A 86 20.65 10.20 -4.58
N GLU A 87 20.25 10.75 -3.43
CA GLU A 87 21.07 10.71 -2.22
C GLU A 87 21.07 9.26 -1.70
N ARG A 88 22.21 8.60 -1.56
CA ARG A 88 22.26 7.18 -1.10
C ARG A 88 22.74 7.03 0.33
N LEU A 89 23.29 8.09 0.92
CA LEU A 89 23.72 8.14 2.31
C LEU A 89 22.65 8.77 3.20
N HIS A 90 22.55 8.26 4.42
CA HIS A 90 21.79 8.84 5.51
C HIS A 90 22.74 9.65 6.38
N ALA A 91 22.70 10.98 6.29
CA ALA A 91 23.40 11.88 7.21
C ALA A 91 22.40 12.68 8.06
N CYS A 92 22.45 12.48 9.38
CA CYS A 92 21.58 13.14 10.35
C CYS A 92 22.39 14.05 11.30
N PRO A 93 21.85 15.22 11.71
CA PRO A 93 22.50 16.09 12.71
C PRO A 93 22.77 15.42 14.07
N CYS A 94 22.09 14.31 14.39
CA CYS A 94 22.34 13.57 15.63
C CYS A 94 23.62 12.73 15.61
N GLY A 95 24.36 12.69 14.49
CA GLY A 95 25.60 11.92 14.33
C GLY A 95 25.45 10.62 13.52
N CYS A 96 24.23 10.18 13.20
CA CYS A 96 24.00 8.99 12.38
C CYS A 96 24.43 9.23 10.91
N ALA A 97 25.39 8.42 10.45
CA ALA A 97 25.94 8.44 9.09
C ALA A 97 26.11 7.00 8.54
N GLU A 98 25.19 6.54 7.70
CA GLU A 98 25.22 5.19 7.11
C GLU A 98 24.53 5.13 5.74
N ASP A 99 24.54 3.98 5.06
CA ASP A 99 23.78 3.81 3.82
C ASP A 99 22.26 3.96 4.08
N ARG A 100 21.54 4.60 3.16
CA ARG A 100 20.11 4.87 3.30
C ARG A 100 19.29 3.59 3.47
N ASP A 101 19.63 2.54 2.74
CA ASP A 101 18.87 1.29 2.76
C ASP A 101 19.13 0.56 4.09
N VAL A 102 20.36 0.65 4.63
CA VAL A 102 20.71 0.17 5.98
C VAL A 102 19.93 0.94 7.05
N ALA A 103 19.90 2.27 6.97
CA ALA A 103 19.12 3.10 7.89
C ALA A 103 17.62 2.76 7.83
N SER A 104 17.07 2.56 6.62
CA SER A 104 15.67 2.17 6.42
C SER A 104 15.38 0.82 7.09
N ALA A 105 16.26 -0.16 6.92
CA ALA A 105 16.15 -1.48 7.53
C ALA A 105 16.20 -1.40 9.07
N ARG A 106 17.12 -0.59 9.63
CA ARG A 106 17.19 -0.34 11.08
C ARG A 106 15.89 0.27 11.60
N VAL A 107 15.34 1.28 10.93
CA VAL A 107 14.05 1.89 11.33
C VAL A 107 12.92 0.85 11.32
N CYS A 108 12.83 0.01 10.30
CA CYS A 108 11.83 -1.07 10.23
C CYS A 108 11.99 -2.07 11.38
N LEU A 109 13.22 -2.48 11.69
CA LEU A 109 13.51 -3.39 12.80
C LEU A 109 13.15 -2.78 14.16
N LEU A 110 13.51 -1.51 14.38
CA LEU A 110 13.21 -0.81 15.63
C LEU A 110 11.68 -0.66 15.82
N TRP A 111 10.95 -0.32 14.76
CA TRP A 111 9.49 -0.30 14.77
C TRP A 111 8.89 -1.66 15.16
N ALA A 112 9.40 -2.74 14.57
CA ALA A 112 8.92 -4.09 14.87
C ALA A 112 9.20 -4.52 16.32
N ARG A 113 10.27 -3.99 16.92
CA ARG A 113 10.59 -4.17 18.35
C ARG A 113 9.78 -3.25 19.27
N GLY A 114 8.84 -2.47 18.73
CA GLY A 114 7.98 -1.56 19.50
C GLY A 114 8.58 -0.18 19.77
N LEU A 115 9.81 0.09 19.34
CA LEU A 115 10.47 1.38 19.54
C LEU A 115 9.91 2.43 18.56
N GLY A 116 9.76 3.67 19.03
CA GLY A 116 9.29 4.80 18.23
C GLY A 116 7.83 4.70 17.75
N THR A 117 7.05 3.76 18.30
CA THR A 117 5.61 3.59 18.00
C THR A 117 4.75 4.69 18.64
N SER A 118 5.19 5.28 19.76
CA SER A 118 4.55 6.46 20.37
C SER A 118 4.48 7.63 19.38
N LEU A 119 5.55 7.86 18.60
CA LEU A 119 5.64 8.93 17.60
C LEU A 119 4.74 8.72 16.37
N LEU A 120 4.19 7.52 16.19
CA LEU A 120 3.24 7.24 15.09
C LEU A 120 1.79 7.55 15.48
N LYS A 121 1.48 7.58 16.78
CA LYS A 121 0.11 7.87 17.28
C LYS A 121 -0.25 9.35 17.13
N ASP A 122 0.74 10.24 17.18
CA ASP A 122 0.52 11.69 17.07
C ASP A 122 0.31 12.18 15.63
N ALA A 123 0.52 11.31 14.63
CA ALA A 123 0.38 11.67 13.22
C ALA A 123 -1.08 11.80 12.74
N ASP A 124 -2.07 11.35 13.53
CA ASP A 124 -3.50 11.52 13.23
C ASP A 124 -4.06 12.90 13.65
N GLN A 125 -3.31 13.70 14.43
CA GLN A 125 -3.77 15.02 14.87
C GLN A 125 -3.55 16.15 13.85
N PHE A 126 -2.85 15.91 12.74
CA PHE A 126 -2.76 16.87 11.63
C PHE A 126 -3.62 16.44 10.43
N SER A 127 -4.86 16.08 10.70
CA SER A 127 -5.91 16.06 9.68
C SER A 127 -6.89 17.18 9.99
N SER A 128 -6.56 18.39 9.55
CA SER A 128 -7.59 19.40 9.30
C SER A 128 -8.40 18.91 8.09
N THR A 129 -9.32 17.99 8.31
CA THR A 129 -10.44 17.79 7.40
C THR A 129 -11.28 19.06 7.49
N LYS A 130 -10.98 20.05 6.64
CA LYS A 130 -12.01 21.01 6.26
C LYS A 130 -13.17 20.16 5.76
N SER A 131 -14.30 20.24 6.46
CA SER A 131 -15.57 19.66 6.02
C SER A 131 -15.78 20.01 4.54
N PRO A 132 -16.02 19.03 3.65
CA PRO A 132 -16.28 19.34 2.26
C PRO A 132 -17.55 20.19 2.19
N LYS A 133 -17.42 21.44 1.72
CA LYS A 133 -18.60 22.24 1.37
C LYS A 133 -19.33 21.52 0.23
N HIS A 134 -20.60 21.25 0.43
CA HIS A 134 -21.48 20.66 -0.57
C HIS A 134 -21.60 21.62 -1.78
N THR A 135 -20.77 21.44 -2.79
CA THR A 135 -20.96 22.06 -4.10
C THR A 135 -21.87 21.13 -4.91
N GLY A 136 -23.06 21.63 -5.26
CA GLY A 136 -24.16 20.89 -5.87
C GLY A 136 -23.71 19.95 -7.00
N GLY A 137 -24.07 18.67 -6.88
CA GLY A 137 -23.80 17.68 -7.91
C GLY A 137 -24.64 17.91 -9.17
N PHE A 138 -24.13 17.46 -10.31
CA PHE A 138 -24.77 17.42 -11.64
C PHE A 138 -26.07 16.57 -11.71
N ARG A 139 -26.80 16.41 -10.61
CA ARG A 139 -28.06 15.64 -10.54
C ARG A 139 -29.11 16.20 -11.50
N GLN A 140 -29.23 17.52 -11.61
CA GLN A 140 -30.13 18.18 -12.57
C GLN A 140 -29.84 17.74 -14.02
N LEU A 141 -28.56 17.66 -14.39
CA LEU A 141 -28.13 17.29 -15.74
C LEU A 141 -28.39 15.80 -16.04
N ALA A 142 -28.34 14.95 -15.02
CA ALA A 142 -28.71 13.52 -15.12
C ALA A 142 -30.23 13.32 -15.24
N GLU A 143 -31.03 14.18 -14.58
CA GLU A 143 -32.50 14.18 -14.68
C GLU A 143 -32.98 14.67 -16.05
N THR A 144 -32.37 15.72 -16.62
CA THR A 144 -32.72 16.21 -17.96
C THR A 144 -32.42 15.17 -19.05
N LYS A 145 -31.36 14.37 -18.89
CA LYS A 145 -31.02 13.30 -19.83
C LYS A 145 -32.00 12.13 -19.78
N ARG A 146 -32.63 11.84 -18.62
CA ARG A 146 -33.65 10.79 -18.49
C ARG A 146 -34.96 11.14 -19.20
N GLN A 147 -35.34 12.41 -19.25
CA GLN A 147 -36.55 12.84 -19.94
C GLN A 147 -36.41 12.72 -21.47
N LYS A 148 -35.20 12.92 -22.02
CA LYS A 148 -34.97 12.82 -23.47
C LYS A 148 -35.05 11.39 -24.02
N LEU A 149 -34.88 10.38 -23.17
CA LEU A 149 -34.95 8.97 -23.57
C LEU A 149 -36.37 8.38 -23.52
N ARG A 150 -37.37 9.11 -23.01
CA ARG A 150 -38.77 8.64 -22.96
C ARG A 150 -39.57 8.92 -24.24
N ASN A 151 -39.06 9.73 -25.17
CA ASN A 151 -39.76 10.10 -26.41
C ASN A 151 -39.28 9.36 -27.67
N VAL A 152 -38.58 8.23 -27.51
CA VAL A 152 -38.24 7.35 -28.63
C VAL A 152 -38.54 5.92 -28.21
N GLU A 153 -39.82 5.55 -28.25
CA GLU A 153 -40.20 4.14 -28.27
C GLU A 153 -40.19 3.62 -29.72
N ASN A 154 -39.85 2.33 -29.80
CA ASN A 154 -40.25 1.38 -30.83
C ASN A 154 -39.30 1.11 -32.01
N SER A 155 -38.44 0.10 -31.84
CA SER A 155 -38.37 -1.10 -32.72
C SER A 155 -37.33 -2.08 -32.15
N GLY A 156 -37.75 -3.32 -31.95
CA GLY A 156 -36.99 -4.34 -31.22
C GLY A 156 -35.98 -5.13 -32.05
N LEU A 157 -35.14 -5.89 -31.34
CA LEU A 157 -34.79 -7.30 -31.56
C LEU A 157 -33.76 -7.74 -30.51
N GLU A 158 -33.93 -8.97 -30.03
CA GLU A 158 -33.27 -9.62 -28.89
C GLU A 158 -31.88 -10.16 -29.22
N THR A 159 -31.00 -10.31 -28.21
CA THR A 159 -30.48 -11.62 -27.70
C THR A 159 -29.35 -11.43 -26.66
N PRO A 160 -29.13 -12.38 -25.73
CA PRO A 160 -28.38 -12.20 -24.48
C PRO A 160 -26.98 -12.85 -24.50
N SER A 161 -26.12 -12.51 -23.53
CA SER A 161 -24.91 -13.29 -23.25
C SER A 161 -24.64 -13.43 -21.75
N SER A 162 -24.54 -14.70 -21.36
CA SER A 162 -24.02 -15.28 -20.13
C SER A 162 -22.76 -14.60 -19.61
N TYR A 163 -22.62 -14.55 -18.28
CA TYR A 163 -21.59 -15.20 -17.47
C TYR A 163 -21.63 -14.58 -16.07
N ASP A 164 -22.30 -15.31 -15.18
CA ASP A 164 -22.45 -15.06 -13.76
C ASP A 164 -21.13 -15.46 -13.05
N LEU A 165 -20.49 -14.51 -12.36
CA LEU A 165 -19.25 -14.73 -11.59
C LEU A 165 -19.54 -14.60 -10.09
N SER A 166 -20.46 -15.44 -9.61
CA SER A 166 -20.69 -15.73 -8.19
C SER A 166 -19.57 -16.62 -7.63
N LEU A 167 -18.32 -16.15 -7.64
CA LEU A 167 -17.19 -16.89 -7.08
C LEU A 167 -16.09 -16.01 -6.46
N THR A 168 -16.49 -14.90 -5.83
CA THR A 168 -15.60 -14.08 -4.99
C THR A 168 -16.06 -13.96 -3.52
N HIS A 169 -17.04 -14.77 -3.09
CA HIS A 169 -17.60 -14.70 -1.73
C HIS A 169 -17.27 -15.91 -0.83
N LYS A 170 -16.33 -16.79 -1.22
CA LYS A 170 -15.90 -17.95 -0.41
C LYS A 170 -14.52 -17.83 0.24
N TYR A 171 -13.81 -16.71 0.06
CA TYR A 171 -12.50 -16.49 0.70
C TYR A 171 -12.55 -15.61 1.96
N VAL A 172 -13.74 -15.14 2.37
CA VAL A 172 -13.90 -14.29 3.56
C VAL A 172 -14.42 -15.06 4.79
N GLU A 173 -14.98 -16.26 4.62
CA GLU A 173 -15.58 -17.02 5.74
C GLU A 173 -14.66 -18.05 6.42
N VAL A 174 -13.41 -18.25 5.94
CA VAL A 174 -12.48 -19.21 6.58
C VAL A 174 -11.63 -18.59 7.69
N LEU A 175 -11.75 -17.28 7.95
CA LEU A 175 -10.94 -16.58 8.97
C LEU A 175 -11.75 -16.03 10.18
N GLN A 176 -12.97 -16.52 10.40
CA GLN A 176 -13.79 -16.14 11.57
C GLN A 176 -14.26 -17.33 12.42
N GLY A 177 -13.73 -18.54 12.18
CA GLY A 177 -14.19 -19.77 12.86
C GLY A 177 -13.17 -20.50 13.74
N LEU A 178 -12.04 -19.88 14.10
CA LEU A 178 -11.09 -20.49 15.05
C LEU A 178 -11.23 -19.80 16.41
N ASP A 179 -12.04 -20.44 17.25
CA ASP A 179 -12.15 -20.19 18.68
C ASP A 179 -10.84 -20.58 19.38
N TRP A 180 -10.34 -19.72 20.27
CA TRP A 180 -9.05 -19.86 20.96
C TRP A 180 -9.27 -20.15 22.46
N ARG A 181 -10.00 -21.21 22.80
CA ARG A 181 -10.03 -21.77 24.16
C ARG A 181 -10.16 -23.30 24.12
N HIS A 182 -9.12 -23.95 24.68
CA HIS A 182 -8.94 -25.37 25.03
C HIS A 182 -9.06 -26.43 23.93
#